data_AF-F7RMN5-F1
#
_entry.id   AF-F7RMN5-F1
#
_cell.length_a   1.000
_cell.length_b   1.000
_cell.length_c   1.000
_cell.angle_alpha   90.00
_cell.angle_beta   90.00
_cell.angle_gamma   90.00
#
_symmetry.space_group_name_H-M   'P 1'
#
loop_
_entity.id
_entity.type
_entity.pdbx_description
1 polymer ?
#
loop_
_entity_poly.entity_id
_entity_poly.type
_entity_poly.pdbx_seq_one_letter_code
_entity_poly.pdbx_strand_id
1 'polypeptide(L)' 'MFDDLYLKKNDVIMKRMLINATQSEELRVALVDGQQLYDLDIESPGHEQKNPISTKVKLPV' A
#
# COMPACT_ATOMS: atom_id res chain seq x y z
N MET A 1 -17.58 18.45 -22.76
CA MET A 1 -16.38 19.02 -23.43
C MET A 1 -15.57 19.94 -22.51
N PHE A 2 -16.11 20.45 -21.41
CA PHE A 2 -15.38 21.36 -20.50
C PHE A 2 -14.85 20.71 -19.20
N ASP A 3 -15.14 19.43 -18.94
CA ASP A 3 -14.69 18.75 -17.71
C ASP A 3 -13.29 18.09 -17.83
N ASP A 4 -12.89 17.65 -19.04
CA ASP A 4 -11.59 17.00 -19.25
C ASP A 4 -10.38 17.94 -19.13
N LEU A 5 -10.58 19.27 -19.26
CA LEU A 5 -9.49 20.25 -19.21
C LEU A 5 -9.15 20.74 -17.80
N TYR A 6 -10.04 20.52 -16.82
CA TYR A 6 -9.87 20.98 -15.43
C TYR A 6 -9.21 19.94 -14.52
N LEU A 7 -9.14 18.68 -14.95
CA LEU A 7 -8.46 17.59 -14.23
C LEU A 7 -6.99 17.43 -14.66
N LYS A 8 -6.31 18.54 -14.97
CA LYS A 8 -4.86 18.58 -15.21
C LYS A 8 -4.14 19.51 -14.23
N LYS A 9 -4.74 19.72 -13.04
CA LYS A 9 -4.09 20.39 -11.91
C LYS A 9 -3.45 19.35 -11.02
N ASN A 10 -2.14 19.20 -11.20
CA ASN A 10 -1.26 18.40 -10.36
C ASN A 10 -1.50 16.90 -10.52
N ASP A 11 -1.01 16.34 -11.63
CA ASP A 11 -0.55 14.96 -11.64
C ASP A 11 0.65 14.89 -10.68
N VAL A 12 0.37 14.99 -9.37
CA VAL A 12 1.36 14.73 -8.35
C VAL A 12 1.61 13.25 -8.48
N ILE A 13 2.67 12.92 -9.21
CA ILE A 13 3.30 11.61 -9.23
C ILE A 13 3.73 11.36 -7.78
N MET A 14 2.80 10.77 -7.03
CA MET A 14 2.86 10.63 -5.59
C MET A 14 2.97 9.14 -5.31
N LYS A 15 3.97 8.78 -4.53
CA LYS A 15 4.10 7.43 -4.00
C LYS A 15 3.04 7.20 -2.94
N ARG A 16 2.21 6.19 -3.15
CA ARG A 16 1.11 5.83 -2.24
C ARG A 16 1.15 4.33 -1.98
N MET A 17 0.75 3.96 -0.77
CA MET A 17 0.46 2.59 -0.40
C MET A 17 -1.06 2.41 -0.45
N LEU A 18 -1.53 1.42 -1.22
CA LEU A 18 -2.93 1.03 -1.33
C LEU A 18 -3.12 -0.28 -0.59
N ILE A 19 -4.09 -0.32 0.32
CA ILE A 19 -4.41 -1.51 1.12
C ILE A 19 -5.84 -1.94 0.78
N ASN A 20 -6.01 -3.19 0.35
CA ASN A 20 -7.32 -3.80 0.17
C ASN A 20 -7.47 -4.99 1.13
N ALA A 21 -8.34 -4.81 2.12
CA ALA A 21 -8.63 -5.78 3.17
C ALA A 21 -10.13 -6.16 3.20
N THR A 22 -10.82 -6.04 2.06
CA THR A 22 -12.27 -6.29 2.00
C THR A 22 -12.59 -7.78 2.13
N GLN A 23 -11.65 -8.64 1.73
CA GLN A 23 -11.79 -10.09 1.78
C GLN A 23 -11.04 -10.61 3.00
N SER A 24 -11.69 -11.45 3.82
CA SER A 24 -11.06 -12.02 5.02
C SER A 24 -10.00 -13.07 4.70
N GLU A 25 -10.01 -13.61 3.49
CA GLU A 25 -9.10 -14.66 3.02
C GLU A 25 -7.80 -14.09 2.45
N GLU A 26 -7.74 -12.79 2.19
CA GLU A 26 -6.61 -12.17 1.50
C GLU A 26 -6.49 -10.68 1.84
N LEU A 27 -5.31 -10.28 2.29
CA LEU A 27 -4.90 -8.89 2.40
C LEU A 27 -3.99 -8.54 1.22
N ARG A 28 -4.32 -7.49 0.49
CA ARG A 28 -3.50 -6.99 -0.62
C ARG A 28 -2.91 -5.64 -0.27
N VAL A 29 -1.59 -5.52 -0.40
CA VAL A 29 -0.87 -4.25 -0.23
C VAL A 29 -0.13 -3.94 -1.52
N ALA A 30 -0.42 -2.80 -2.13
CA ALA A 30 0.20 -2.36 -3.36
C ALA A 30 0.92 -1.03 -3.14
N LEU A 31 2.14 -0.92 -3.65
CA LEU A 31 2.85 0.34 -3.70
C LEU A 31 2.78 0.90 -5.11
N VAL A 32 2.32 2.15 -5.23
CA VAL A 32 2.10 2.82 -6.51
C VAL A 32 2.82 4.15 -6.53
N ASP A 33 3.36 4.53 -7.70
CA ASP A 33 3.86 5.88 -7.98
C ASP A 33 2.96 6.52 -9.04
N GLY A 34 2.11 7.45 -8.62
CA GLY A 34 0.99 7.92 -9.45
C GLY A 34 0.07 6.76 -9.81
N GLN A 35 0.06 6.39 -11.09
CA GLN A 35 -0.75 5.29 -11.63
C GLN A 35 0.07 4.02 -11.94
N GLN A 36 1.38 4.01 -11.67
CA GLN A 36 2.24 2.85 -11.91
C GLN A 36 2.38 2.00 -10.65
N LEU A 37 2.09 0.71 -10.75
CA LEU A 37 2.35 -0.28 -9.70
C LEU A 37 3.83 -0.69 -9.74
N TYR A 38 4.51 -0.65 -8.59
CA TYR A 38 5.90 -1.08 -8.52
C TYR A 38 6.13 -2.24 -7.55
N ASP A 39 5.25 -2.42 -6.57
CA ASP A 39 5.29 -3.56 -5.64
C ASP A 39 3.89 -4.01 -5.28
N LEU A 40 3.72 -5.32 -5.09
CA LEU A 40 2.44 -5.95 -4.73
C LEU A 40 2.72 -7.14 -3.82
N ASP A 41 2.23 -7.03 -2.60
CA ASP A 41 2.24 -8.11 -1.63
C ASP A 41 0.82 -8.60 -1.37
N ILE A 42 0.69 -9.92 -1.25
CA ILE A 42 -0.58 -10.62 -1.06
C ILE A 42 -0.39 -11.62 0.08
N GLU A 43 -1.06 -11.36 1.19
CA GLU A 43 -1.03 -12.20 2.37
C GLU A 43 -2.35 -12.97 2.51
N SER A 44 -2.26 -14.29 2.66
CA SER A 44 -3.37 -15.11 3.11
C SER A 44 -3.21 -15.41 4.61
N PRO A 45 -4.30 -15.38 5.41
CA PRO A 45 -4.24 -15.48 6.87
C PRO A 45 -3.70 -16.84 7.40
N GLY A 46 -3.46 -17.81 6.53
CA GLY A 46 -2.84 -19.10 6.87
C GLY A 46 -1.37 -19.24 6.46
N HIS A 47 -0.80 -18.24 5.79
CA HIS A 47 0.59 -18.26 5.30
C HIS A 47 1.37 -17.12 5.98
N GLU A 48 1.58 -17.23 7.30
CA GLU A 48 2.47 -16.32 8.01
C GLU A 48 3.89 -16.44 7.42
N GLN A 49 4.32 -15.43 6.66
CA GLN A 49 5.72 -15.24 6.37
C GLN A 49 6.42 -15.00 7.70
N LYS A 50 7.36 -15.90 8.07
CA LYS A 50 8.17 -15.80 9.30
C LYS A 50 9.11 -14.60 9.21
N ASN A 51 8.56 -13.40 9.37
CA ASN A 51 9.35 -12.22 9.67
C ASN A 51 9.77 -12.32 11.15
N PRO A 52 11.06 -12.22 11.46
CA PRO A 52 11.49 -12.22 12.86
C PRO A 52 10.87 -11.00 13.54
N ILE A 53 9.88 -11.22 14.40
CA ILE A 53 9.38 -10.21 15.33
C ILE A 53 10.58 -9.80 16.19
N SER A 54 11.23 -8.70 15.84
CA SER A 54 12.25 -8.09 16.70
C SER A 54 11.51 -7.29 17.78
N THR A 55 11.31 -7.88 18.95
CA THR A 55 10.85 -7.16 20.14
C THR A 55 11.98 -6.27 20.66
N LYS A 56 12.11 -5.05 20.13
CA LYS A 56 12.91 -4.03 20.82
C LYS A 56 12.07 -3.43 21.94
N VAL A 57 12.23 -4.01 23.12
CA VAL A 57 11.69 -3.50 24.38
C VAL A 57 12.33 -2.14 24.71
N LYS A 58 11.46 -1.12 24.79
CA LYS A 58 11.52 0.15 25.55
C LYS A 58 12.83 0.96 25.54
N LEU A 59 12.75 2.18 25.01
CA LEU A 59 13.64 3.28 25.41
C LEU A 59 13.05 4.00 26.64
N PRO A 60 13.81 4.15 27.73
CA PRO A 60 13.64 5.25 28.65
C PRO A 60 14.95 6.03 28.80
N VAL A 61 15.00 7.23 28.22
CA VAL A 61 15.49 8.48 28.82
C VAL A 61 14.98 9.66 28.02
#